data_AF-A0A1K2HA73-F1
#
_entry.id   AF-A0A1K2HA73-F1
#
_cell.length_a   1.000
_cell.length_b   1.000
_cell.length_c   1.000
_cell.angle_alpha   90.00
_cell.angle_beta   90.00
_cell.angle_gamma   90.00
#
_symmetry.space_group_name_H-M   'P 1'
#
loop_
_entity.id
_entity.type
_entity.pdbx_description
1 polymer ?
#
loop_
_entity_poly.entity_id
_entity_poly.type
_entity_poly.pdbx_seq_one_letter_code
_entity_poly.pdbx_strand_id
1 'polypeptide(L)'
;MLDQPTLTPQQHVNTLRPVMDPCDGNPPNYTLSNALIKSDIAAKNYKLLGLTTYFTTGVKEVRAWTIHARNTALQAAGIIHTDFEGSFIHTQTIAFDDFIAYKGEAGAKDTGKMHAESKEYLVKDEDVLNFLFNV
;
A
#
# COMPACT_ATOMS: atom_id res chain seq x y z
N MET A 1 1.86 -49.23 7.68
CA MET A 1 0.68 -48.51 7.20
C MET A 1 0.47 -47.36 8.16
N LEU A 2 1.05 -46.19 7.87
CA LEU A 2 0.97 -45.01 8.74
C LEU A 2 0.12 -43.97 8.02
N ASP A 3 -1.02 -43.63 8.61
CA ASP A 3 -1.95 -42.62 8.13
C ASP A 3 -1.26 -41.25 8.04
N GLN A 4 -1.34 -40.61 6.87
CA GLN A 4 -0.89 -39.24 6.68
C GLN A 4 -1.93 -38.27 7.27
N PRO A 5 -1.51 -37.22 8.00
CA PRO A 5 -2.43 -36.29 8.64
C PRO A 5 -3.16 -35.43 7.59
N THR A 6 -4.49 -35.34 7.71
CA THR A 6 -5.33 -34.52 6.84
C THR A 6 -5.24 -33.04 7.26
N LEU A 7 -4.61 -32.20 6.43
CA LEU A 7 -4.53 -30.75 6.68
C LEU A 7 -5.80 -30.03 6.19
N THR A 8 -6.20 -28.98 6.91
CA THR A 8 -7.45 -28.24 6.65
C THR A 8 -7.30 -27.21 5.52
N PRO A 9 -8.42 -26.76 4.90
CA PRO A 9 -8.39 -25.93 3.69
C PRO A 9 -7.63 -24.59 3.81
N GLN A 10 -7.53 -24.02 5.02
CA GLN A 10 -6.84 -22.75 5.24
C GLN A 10 -5.31 -22.85 5.23
N GLN A 11 -4.74 -24.05 5.37
CA GLN A 11 -3.28 -24.25 5.30
C GLN A 11 -2.76 -24.33 3.85
N HIS A 12 -3.64 -24.48 2.85
CA HIS A 12 -3.27 -24.55 1.43
C HIS A 12 -2.89 -23.19 0.82
N VAL A 13 -3.29 -22.06 1.42
CA VAL A 13 -3.14 -20.74 0.79
C VAL A 13 -1.79 -20.09 1.11
N ASN A 14 -1.09 -20.54 2.15
CA ASN A 14 0.12 -19.87 2.68
C ASN A 14 1.44 -20.63 2.50
N THR A 15 1.50 -21.59 1.59
CA THR A 15 2.77 -22.23 1.17
C THR A 15 3.00 -22.06 -0.33
N LEU A 16 2.99 -20.81 -0.81
CA LEU A 16 3.64 -20.44 -2.07
C LEU A 16 5.17 -20.40 -1.92
N ARG A 17 5.75 -21.44 -1.31
CA ARG A 17 7.15 -21.75 -1.55
C ARG A 17 7.17 -22.81 -2.62
N PRO A 18 7.83 -22.58 -3.77
CA PRO A 18 8.04 -23.67 -4.70
C PRO A 18 8.87 -24.73 -3.95
N VAL A 19 8.27 -25.89 -3.70
CA VAL A 19 9.06 -27.08 -3.40
C VAL A 19 9.78 -27.38 -4.71
N MET A 20 11.02 -26.89 -4.81
CA MET A 20 11.93 -27.28 -5.88
C MET A 20 12.22 -28.76 -5.67
N ASP A 21 11.58 -29.63 -6.45
CA ASP A 21 12.04 -31.00 -6.61
C ASP A 21 12.99 -31.03 -7.82
N PRO A 22 14.32 -31.22 -7.64
CA PRO A 22 15.29 -31.01 -8.72
C PRO A 22 15.28 -32.09 -9.82
N CYS A 23 14.40 -33.10 -9.74
CA CYS A 23 14.63 -34.39 -10.41
C CYS A 23 13.56 -34.82 -11.44
N ASP A 24 12.47 -34.10 -11.67
CA ASP A 24 11.41 -34.58 -12.58
C ASP A 24 11.56 -34.10 -14.04
N GLY A 25 12.55 -33.26 -14.34
CA GLY A 25 12.85 -32.84 -15.71
C GLY A 25 11.72 -32.10 -16.43
N ASN A 26 10.68 -31.69 -15.70
CA ASN A 26 9.53 -30.97 -16.24
C ASN A 26 9.51 -29.59 -15.59
N PRO A 27 9.67 -28.48 -16.35
CA PRO A 27 9.61 -27.16 -15.73
C PRO A 27 8.25 -27.00 -15.04
N PRO A 28 8.19 -26.49 -13.79
CA PRO A 28 6.93 -26.29 -13.11
C PRO A 28 6.01 -25.48 -14.01
N ASN A 29 4.78 -25.99 -14.19
CA ASN A 29 3.80 -25.34 -15.05
C ASN A 29 3.34 -24.02 -14.41
N TYR A 30 4.09 -22.96 -14.67
CA TYR A 30 3.74 -21.58 -14.34
C TYR A 30 2.66 -21.08 -15.30
N THR A 31 1.48 -21.72 -15.34
CA THR A 31 0.29 -21.09 -15.92
C THR A 31 -0.25 -20.04 -14.94
N LEU A 32 0.59 -19.08 -14.56
CA LEU A 32 0.09 -17.81 -14.07
C LEU A 32 -0.35 -17.06 -15.33
N SER A 33 -1.58 -16.53 -15.34
CA SER A 33 -2.04 -15.73 -16.47
C SER A 33 -1.02 -14.60 -16.72
N ASN A 34 -0.79 -14.25 -17.98
CA ASN A 34 0.13 -13.16 -18.33
C ASN A 34 -0.16 -11.86 -17.56
N ALA A 35 -1.39 -11.67 -17.09
CA ALA A 35 -1.78 -10.56 -16.22
C ALA A 35 -1.12 -10.60 -14.83
N LEU A 36 -1.11 -11.76 -14.16
CA LEU A 36 -0.53 -11.92 -12.82
C LEU A 36 0.99 -11.72 -12.82
N ILE A 37 1.66 -12.24 -13.86
CA ILE A 37 3.11 -12.08 -14.03
C ILE A 37 3.45 -10.60 -14.28
N LYS A 38 2.67 -9.92 -15.13
CA LYS A 38 2.87 -8.49 -15.42
C LYS A 38 2.70 -7.62 -14.18
N SER A 39 1.66 -7.85 -13.37
CA SER A 39 1.43 -7.05 -12.16
C SER A 39 2.52 -7.25 -11.11
N ASP A 40 3.00 -8.48 -10.91
CA ASP A 40 4.08 -8.77 -9.96
C ASP A 40 5.40 -8.09 -10.35
N ILE A 41 5.78 -8.18 -11.64
CA ILE A 41 6.98 -7.51 -12.16
C ILE A 41 6.87 -6.00 -12.01
N ALA A 42 5.70 -5.41 -12.33
CA ALA A 42 5.48 -3.99 -12.19
C ALA A 42 5.62 -3.52 -10.73
N ALA A 43 5.00 -4.23 -9.78
CA ALA A 43 5.10 -3.91 -8.36
C ALA A 43 6.53 -4.02 -7.81
N LYS A 44 7.27 -5.06 -8.22
CA LYS A 44 8.67 -5.25 -7.85
C LYS A 44 9.57 -4.14 -8.41
N ASN A 45 9.41 -3.79 -9.67
CA ASN A 45 10.17 -2.70 -10.29
C ASN A 45 9.85 -1.35 -9.65
N TYR A 46 8.59 -1.10 -9.31
CA TYR A 46 8.17 0.13 -8.61
C TYR A 46 8.90 0.28 -7.27
N LYS A 47 8.94 -0.79 -6.46
CA LYS A 47 9.70 -0.82 -5.20
C LYS A 47 11.21 -0.72 -5.44
N LEU A 48 11.74 -1.36 -6.47
CA LEU A 48 13.16 -1.28 -6.84
C LEU A 48 13.61 0.14 -7.18
N LEU A 49 12.74 0.93 -7.82
CA LEU A 49 12.98 2.35 -8.10
C LEU A 49 12.85 3.23 -6.85
N GLY A 50 12.57 2.64 -5.68
CA GLY A 50 12.35 3.37 -4.44
C GLY A 50 11.09 4.24 -4.49
N LEU A 51 10.08 3.83 -5.27
CA LEU A 51 8.80 4.51 -5.35
C LEU A 51 7.81 3.88 -4.37
N THR A 52 6.93 4.72 -3.84
CA THR A 52 5.84 4.35 -2.95
C THR A 52 4.59 5.13 -3.37
N THR A 53 3.43 4.70 -2.89
CA THR A 53 2.16 5.31 -3.26
C THR A 53 1.41 5.72 -2.01
N TYR A 54 0.84 6.92 -2.01
CA TYR A 54 -0.14 7.34 -1.02
C TYR A 54 -1.46 7.67 -1.72
N PHE A 55 -2.53 7.77 -0.94
CA PHE A 55 -3.87 8.05 -1.45
C PHE A 55 -4.41 9.35 -0.90
N THR A 56 -5.13 10.08 -1.74
CA THR A 56 -6.03 11.15 -1.29
C THR A 56 -7.45 10.68 -1.48
N THR A 57 -8.26 10.82 -0.43
CA THR A 57 -9.69 10.55 -0.47
C THR A 57 -10.45 11.84 -0.31
N GLY A 58 -11.45 12.05 -1.16
CA GLY A 58 -12.40 13.14 -1.08
C GLY A 58 -13.75 12.68 -1.55
N VAL A 59 -14.80 13.46 -1.24
CA VAL A 59 -16.18 13.13 -1.63
C VAL A 59 -16.32 12.96 -3.15
N LYS A 60 -15.51 13.70 -3.92
CA LYS A 60 -15.57 13.71 -5.39
C LYS A 60 -14.53 12.84 -6.07
N GLU A 61 -13.37 12.65 -5.46
CA GLU A 61 -12.27 11.91 -6.08
C GLU A 61 -11.47 11.09 -5.08
N VAL A 62 -10.99 9.95 -5.57
CA VAL A 62 -9.98 9.14 -4.91
C VAL A 62 -8.83 9.01 -5.90
N ARG A 63 -7.61 9.29 -5.45
CA ARG A 63 -6.43 9.26 -6.32
C ARG A 63 -5.24 8.63 -5.61
N ALA A 64 -4.46 7.89 -6.38
CA ALA A 64 -3.16 7.37 -5.99
C ALA A 64 -2.05 8.30 -6.52
N TRP A 65 -1.11 8.66 -5.65
CA TRP A 65 0.00 9.54 -5.97
C TRP A 65 1.32 8.81 -5.79
N THR A 66 2.16 8.81 -6.83
CA THR A 66 3.49 8.24 -6.80
C THR A 66 4.48 9.23 -6.21
N ILE A 67 5.21 8.80 -5.19
CA ILE A 67 6.28 9.57 -4.55
C ILE A 67 7.53 8.69 -4.38
N HIS A 68 8.68 9.29 -4.10
CA HIS A 68 9.84 8.57 -3.64
C HIS A 68 9.68 8.15 -2.18
N ALA A 69 10.20 6.98 -1.83
CA ALA A 69 10.29 6.53 -0.46
C ALA A 69 11.01 7.59 0.38
N ARG A 70 10.47 7.86 1.58
CA ARG A 70 10.95 8.90 2.52
C ARG A 70 10.68 10.34 2.07
N ASN A 71 9.81 10.59 1.09
CA ASN A 71 9.28 11.93 0.90
C ASN A 71 8.53 12.38 2.16
N THR A 72 8.67 13.66 2.49
CA THR A 72 7.93 14.27 3.61
C THR A 72 6.50 14.60 3.20
N ALA A 73 5.62 14.82 4.18
CA ALA A 73 4.24 15.24 3.93
C ALA A 73 4.16 16.53 3.10
N LEU A 74 5.07 17.49 3.34
CA LEU A 74 5.14 18.72 2.54
C LEU A 74 5.48 18.44 1.07
N GLN A 75 6.48 17.59 0.83
CA GLN A 75 6.89 17.22 -0.52
C GLN A 75 5.78 16.44 -1.24
N ALA A 76 5.08 15.56 -0.52
CA ALA A 76 3.93 14.84 -1.05
C ALA A 76 2.78 15.78 -1.44
N ALA A 77 2.51 16.81 -0.64
CA ALA A 77 1.53 17.84 -0.98
C ALA A 77 1.96 18.66 -2.22
N GLY A 78 3.24 19.01 -2.32
CA GLY A 78 3.80 19.74 -3.48
C GLY A 78 3.61 19.02 -4.82
N ILE A 79 3.55 17.68 -4.82
CA ILE A 79 3.26 16.86 -6.02
C ILE A 79 1.82 17.06 -6.51
N ILE A 80 0.88 17.37 -5.61
CA ILE A 80 -0.51 17.70 -5.98
C ILE A 80 -0.56 19.11 -6.56
N HIS A 81 0.02 20.07 -5.85
CA HIS A 81 0.10 21.46 -6.27
C HIS A 81 1.21 22.22 -5.54
N THR A 82 1.95 23.08 -6.25
CA THR A 82 3.08 23.84 -5.68
C THR A 82 2.65 24.83 -4.59
N ASP A 83 1.44 25.38 -4.67
CA ASP A 83 0.93 26.36 -3.71
C ASP A 83 0.73 25.81 -2.29
N PHE A 84 0.67 24.48 -2.14
CA PHE A 84 0.52 23.86 -0.82
C PHE A 84 1.77 24.00 0.03
N GLU A 85 2.96 24.19 -0.55
CA GLU A 85 4.18 24.28 0.24
C GLU A 85 4.21 25.53 1.14
N GLY A 86 3.67 26.65 0.66
CA GLY A 86 3.63 27.91 1.40
C GLY A 86 2.47 28.02 2.41
N SER A 87 1.42 27.21 2.23
CA SER A 87 0.17 27.28 3.00
C SER A 87 -0.07 26.06 3.88
N PHE A 88 0.84 25.07 3.87
CA PHE A 88 0.72 23.84 4.63
C PHE A 88 0.58 24.08 6.14
N ILE A 89 -0.47 23.50 6.73
CA ILE A 89 -0.69 23.53 8.19
C ILE A 89 -0.26 22.19 8.79
N HIS A 90 -0.95 21.12 8.44
CA HIS A 90 -0.64 19.75 8.84
C HIS A 90 -1.34 18.76 7.89
N THR A 91 -1.00 17.48 7.99
CA THR A 91 -1.68 16.41 7.27
C THR A 91 -2.47 15.56 8.25
N GLN A 92 -3.66 15.11 7.84
CA GLN A 92 -4.36 14.02 8.50
C GLN A 92 -3.97 12.72 7.81
N THR A 93 -3.42 11.78 8.58
CA THR A 93 -2.90 10.51 8.08
C THR A 93 -3.69 9.36 8.69
N ILE A 94 -4.08 8.40 7.85
CA ILE A 94 -4.68 7.13 8.25
C ILE A 94 -3.96 6.03 7.47
N ALA A 95 -3.51 4.98 8.15
CA ALA A 95 -2.96 3.81 7.45
C ALA A 95 -4.06 3.10 6.65
N PHE A 96 -3.75 2.58 5.45
CA PHE A 96 -4.75 1.93 4.59
C PHE A 96 -5.58 0.85 5.31
N ASP A 97 -4.91 -0.03 6.06
CA ASP A 97 -5.56 -1.11 6.79
C ASP A 97 -6.59 -0.58 7.80
N ASP A 98 -6.26 0.49 8.52
CA ASP A 98 -7.16 1.16 9.45
C ASP A 98 -8.31 1.85 8.69
N PHE A 99 -8.02 2.50 7.56
CA PHE A 99 -9.04 3.14 6.72
C PHE A 99 -10.10 2.12 6.27
N ILE A 100 -9.69 0.93 5.86
CA ILE A 100 -10.61 -0.14 5.46
C ILE A 100 -11.33 -0.74 6.68
N ALA A 101 -10.60 -1.04 7.75
CA ALA A 101 -11.17 -1.66 8.96
C ALA A 101 -12.26 -0.79 9.60
N TYR A 102 -12.07 0.54 9.59
CA TYR A 102 -12.99 1.50 10.20
C TYR A 102 -13.91 2.20 9.19
N LYS A 103 -14.03 1.68 7.96
CA LYS A 103 -14.98 2.13 6.94
C LYS A 103 -14.82 3.62 6.56
N GLY A 104 -13.57 4.05 6.43
CA GLY A 104 -13.19 5.37 5.94
C GLY A 104 -12.84 6.38 7.03
N GLU A 105 -12.73 7.64 6.63
CA GLU A 105 -12.17 8.73 7.45
C GLU A 105 -12.93 8.96 8.75
N ALA A 106 -14.27 8.99 8.70
CA ALA A 106 -15.10 9.26 9.86
C ALA A 106 -14.94 8.19 10.94
N GLY A 107 -14.99 6.91 10.55
CA GLY A 107 -14.81 5.82 11.50
C GLY A 107 -13.37 5.76 12.04
N ALA A 108 -12.37 5.97 11.19
CA ALA A 108 -10.97 6.02 11.64
C ALA A 108 -10.73 7.17 12.63
N LYS A 109 -11.38 8.33 12.43
CA LYS A 109 -11.33 9.46 13.37
C LYS A 109 -11.98 9.12 14.71
N ASP A 110 -13.18 8.54 14.69
CA ASP A 110 -13.93 8.19 15.90
C ASP A 110 -13.20 7.12 16.73
N THR A 111 -12.44 6.24 16.09
CA THR A 111 -11.61 5.23 16.76
C THR A 111 -10.19 5.69 17.10
N GLY A 112 -9.85 6.96 16.83
CA GLY A 112 -8.54 7.53 17.15
C GLY A 112 -7.38 7.00 16.28
N LYS A 113 -7.66 6.53 15.07
CA LYS A 113 -6.67 6.08 14.08
C LYS A 113 -6.30 7.13 13.04
N MET A 114 -6.93 8.30 13.11
CA MET A 114 -6.53 9.47 12.34
C MET A 114 -5.49 10.26 13.13
N HIS A 115 -4.30 10.40 12.56
CA HIS A 115 -3.18 11.13 13.15
C HIS A 115 -3.03 12.50 12.49
N ALA A 116 -2.64 13.51 13.28
CA ALA A 116 -2.27 14.82 12.77
C ALA A 116 -0.74 14.89 12.71
N GLU A 117 -0.21 14.94 11.49
CA GLU A 117 1.21 14.84 11.21
C GLU A 117 1.77 16.17 10.69
N SER A 118 2.99 16.51 11.10
CA SER A 118 3.67 17.75 10.69
C SER A 118 4.23 17.64 9.27
N LYS A 119 4.79 18.75 8.77
CA LYS A 119 5.38 18.84 7.43
C LYS A 119 6.61 17.93 7.24
N GLU A 120 7.26 17.53 8.33
CA GLU A 120 8.43 16.64 8.36
C GLU A 120 8.07 15.15 8.41
N TYR A 121 6.79 14.81 8.58
CA TYR A 121 6.34 13.42 8.60
C TYR A 121 6.78 12.70 7.33
N LEU A 122 7.38 11.52 7.48
CA LEU A 122 7.76 10.67 6.36
C LEU A 122 6.54 9.84 5.96
N VAL A 123 6.03 10.10 4.77
CA VAL A 123 4.88 9.39 4.22
C VAL A 123 5.20 7.91 4.09
N LYS A 124 4.31 7.06 4.60
CA LYS A 124 4.44 5.61 4.51
C LYS A 124 3.69 5.09 3.30
N ASP A 125 4.09 3.89 2.87
CA ASP A 125 3.43 3.19 1.79
C ASP A 125 1.95 2.97 2.14
N GLU A 126 1.10 3.31 1.20
CA GLU A 126 -0.35 3.15 1.26
C GLU A 126 -1.06 4.08 2.27
N ASP A 127 -0.38 5.09 2.83
CA ASP A 127 -1.06 6.07 3.68
C ASP A 127 -2.20 6.77 2.92
N VAL A 128 -3.32 6.97 3.62
CA VAL A 128 -4.40 7.84 3.19
C VAL A 128 -4.20 9.21 3.84
N LEU A 129 -3.93 10.21 3.01
CA LEU A 129 -3.58 11.56 3.41
C LEU A 129 -4.65 12.56 3.02
N ASN A 130 -4.98 13.44 3.96
CA ASN A 130 -5.76 14.65 3.72
C ASN A 130 -4.95 15.86 4.17
N PHE A 131 -4.59 16.74 3.24
CA PHE A 131 -3.74 17.91 3.49
C PHE A 131 -4.58 19.11 3.90
N LEU A 132 -4.24 19.73 5.03
CA LEU A 132 -4.87 20.96 5.48
C LEU A 132 -3.96 22.14 5.17
N PHE A 133 -4.51 23.13 4.49
CA PHE A 133 -3.82 24.35 4.09
C PHE A 133 -4.64 25.57 4.49
N ASN A 134 -3.94 26.70 4.69
CA ASN A 134 -4.60 27.98 4.84
C ASN A 134 -4.98 28.54 3.47
N VAL A 135 -6.22 29.02 3.35
CA VAL A 135 -6.76 29.65 2.13
C VAL A 135 -6.72 31.16 2.25
#